data_AF-A0A380P837-F1
#
_entry.id   AF-A0A380P837-F1
#
_cell.length_a   1.000
_cell.length_b   1.000
_cell.length_c   1.000
_cell.angle_alpha   90.00
_cell.angle_beta   90.00
_cell.angle_gamma   90.00
#
_symmetry.space_group_name_H-M   'P 1'
#
loop_
_entity.id
_entity.type
_entity.pdbx_description
1 polymer ?
#
loop_
_entity_poly.entity_id
_entity_poly.type
_entity_poly.pdbx_seq_one_letter_code
_entity_poly.pdbx_strand_id
1 'polypeptide(L)' 'MTTRTIMGLLAKNAEIERGSIQFKGKELIDLPENEFRSIRGSEIAMISKIQ' A
#
# COMPACT_ATOMS: atom_id res chain seq x y z
N MET A 1 -11.80 -4.01 -0.37
CA MET A 1 -11.16 -3.60 -1.64
C MET A 1 -10.18 -2.46 -1.39
N THR A 2 -10.60 -1.37 -0.75
CA THR A 2 -9.81 -0.15 -0.45
C THR A 2 -8.54 -0.38 0.37
N THR A 3 -8.61 -1.13 1.47
CA THR A 3 -7.44 -1.37 2.33
C THR A 3 -6.37 -2.21 1.63
N ARG A 4 -6.79 -3.13 0.75
CA ARG A 4 -5.86 -3.92 -0.07
C ARG A 4 -5.14 -3.07 -1.11
N THR A 5 -5.81 -2.04 -1.66
CA THR A 5 -5.19 -1.03 -2.53
C THR A 5 -4.09 -0.28 -1.80
N ILE A 6 -4.39 0.21 -0.60
CA ILE A 6 -3.42 0.97 0.22
C ILE A 6 -2.22 0.10 0.60
N MET A 7 -2.43 -1.18 0.90
CA MET A 7 -1.36 -2.09 1.28
C MET A 7 -0.57 -2.66 0.09
N GLY A 8 -0.88 -2.29 -1.15
CA GLY A 8 -0.27 -2.87 -2.36
C GLY A 8 -0.51 -4.38 -2.47
N LEU A 9 -1.66 -4.85 -1.98
CA LEU A 9 -2.06 -6.27 -1.95
C LEU A 9 -3.10 -6.61 -3.03
N LEU A 10 -3.36 -5.69 -3.97
CA LEU A 10 -4.16 -6.00 -5.15
C LEU A 10 -3.39 -6.99 -6.03
N ALA A 11 -4.14 -7.76 -6.83
CA ALA A 11 -3.52 -8.69 -7.77
C ALA A 11 -2.64 -7.92 -8.77
N LYS A 12 -1.58 -8.55 -9.30
CA LYS A 12 -0.60 -7.90 -10.19
C LYS A 12 -1.19 -7.27 -11.46
N ASN A 13 -2.43 -7.62 -11.81
CA ASN A 13 -3.19 -7.04 -12.92
C ASN A 13 -3.98 -5.78 -12.54
N ALA A 14 -3.87 -5.29 -11.31
CA ALA A 14 -4.45 -4.03 -10.89
C ALA A 14 -3.46 -2.90 -11.18
N GLU A 15 -3.85 -2.00 -12.07
CA GLU A 15 -3.12 -0.79 -12.39
C GLU A 15 -3.79 0.41 -11.72
N ILE A 16 -2.99 1.34 -11.18
CA ILE A 16 -3.49 2.59 -10.62
C ILE A 16 -3.62 3.56 -11.78
N GLU A 17 -4.82 3.72 -12.33
CA GLU A 17 -5.02 4.66 -13.45
C GLU A 17 -4.75 6.12 -13.05
N ARG A 18 -5.24 6.54 -11.87
CA ARG A 18 -5.06 7.89 -11.30
C ARG A 18 -5.22 7.85 -9.77
N GLY A 19 -4.46 8.66 -9.04
CA GLY A 19 -4.61 8.82 -7.59
C GLY A 19 -3.29 9.13 -6.88
N SER A 20 -3.35 9.28 -5.56
CA SER A 20 -2.19 9.51 -4.69
C SER A 20 -2.44 8.90 -3.31
N ILE A 21 -1.41 8.30 -2.71
CA ILE A 21 -1.46 7.79 -1.34
C ILE A 21 -0.29 8.42 -0.59
N GLN A 22 -0.57 9.47 0.18
CA GLN A 22 0.45 10.17 0.94
C GLN A 22 0.49 9.69 2.40
N PHE A 23 1.68 9.30 2.86
CA PHE A 23 1.93 8.94 4.25
C PHE A 23 3.17 9.68 4.75
N LYS A 24 3.00 10.49 5.82
CA LYS A 24 4.08 11.31 6.40
C LYS A 24 4.82 12.17 5.36
N GLY A 25 4.09 12.71 4.38
CA GLY A 25 4.65 13.53 3.30
C GLY A 25 5.38 12.73 2.21
N LYS A 26 5.33 11.39 2.23
CA LYS A 26 5.83 10.53 1.16
C LYS A 26 4.68 9.99 0.32
N GLU A 27 4.85 10.03 -1.00
CA GLU A 27 3.98 9.32 -1.94
C GLU A 27 4.30 7.83 -1.90
N LEU A 28 3.27 6.99 -1.78
CA LEU A 28 3.41 5.55 -1.58
C LEU A 28 3.25 4.74 -2.87
N ILE A 29 2.51 5.26 -3.87
CA ILE A 29 2.18 4.50 -5.09
C ILE A 29 3.39 4.24 -5.99
N ASP A 30 4.41 5.10 -5.92
CA ASP A 30 5.62 5.03 -6.76
C ASP A 30 6.86 4.54 -5.99
N LEU A 31 6.68 4.10 -4.74
CA LEU A 31 7.81 3.63 -3.96
C LEU A 31 8.37 2.31 -4.50
N PRO A 32 9.70 2.16 -4.54
CA PRO A 32 10.34 0.87 -4.71
C PRO A 32 9.81 -0.16 -3.70
N GLU A 33 9.61 -1.41 -4.15
CA GLU A 33 9.04 -2.50 -3.32
C GLU A 33 9.82 -2.72 -2.00
N ASN A 34 11.14 -2.50 -1.99
CA ASN A 34 11.97 -2.56 -0.79
C ASN A 34 11.64 -1.45 0.23
N GLU A 35 11.44 -0.22 -0.22
CA GLU A 35 11.04 0.90 0.66
C GLU A 35 9.61 0.71 1.15
N PHE A 36 8.73 0.28 0.24
CA PHE A 36 7.34 0.00 0.56
C PHE A 36 7.22 -1.16 1.56
N ARG A 37 8.07 -2.19 1.48
CA ARG A 37 8.18 -3.25 2.49
C ARG A 37 8.69 -2.77 3.83
N SER A 38 9.64 -1.84 3.86
CA SER A 38 10.11 -1.28 5.14
C SER A 38 9.01 -0.54 5.86
N ILE A 39 8.15 0.20 5.15
CA ILE A 39 7.01 0.92 5.73
C ILE A 39 5.92 -0.06 6.19
N ARG A 40 5.61 -1.09 5.38
CA ARG A 40 4.65 -2.13 5.73
C ARG A 40 5.17 -2.99 6.89
N GLY A 41 4.38 -3.10 7.96
CA GLY A 41 4.69 -3.93 9.13
C GLY A 41 5.53 -3.22 10.21
N SER A 42 6.31 -2.19 9.87
CA SER A 42 7.03 -1.38 10.87
C SER A 42 6.32 -0.05 11.20
N GLU A 43 5.74 0.61 10.20
CA GLU A 43 5.03 1.89 10.36
C GLU A 43 3.52 1.77 10.10
N ILE A 44 3.15 0.90 9.15
CA ILE A 44 1.74 0.66 8.77
C ILE A 44 1.44 -0.82 8.89
N ALA A 45 0.53 -1.18 9.78
CA ALA A 45 -0.01 -2.53 9.90
C ALA A 45 -1.50 -2.54 9.61
N MET A 46 -1.96 -3.56 8.86
CA MET A 46 -3.37 -3.79 8.62
C MET A 46 -3.83 -4.96 9.51
N ILE A 47 -4.79 -4.70 10.39
CA ILE A 47 -5.52 -5.76 11.10
C ILE A 47 -6.75 -6.10 10.27
N SER A 48 -6.66 -7.16 9.47
CA SER A 48 -7.81 -7.74 8.79
C SER A 48 -8.49 -8.75 9.71
N LYS A 49 -9.82 -8.64 9.88
CA LYS A 49 -10.58 -9.80 10.36
C LYS A 49 -10.39 -10.94 9.37
N ILE A 50 -9.84 -12.04 9.85
CA ILE A 50 -9.91 -13.32 9.15
C ILE A 50 -11.35 -13.77 9.33
N GLN A 51 -12.11 -13.79 8.24
CA GLN A 51 -13.50 -14.25 8.20
C GLN A 51 -13.54 -15.59 7.51
#